data_AF-A0A9X1QJ76-F1
#
_entry.id   AF-A0A9X1QJ76-F1
#
_cell.length_a   1.000
_cell.length_b   1.000
_cell.length_c   1.000
_cell.angle_alpha   90.00
_cell.angle_beta   90.00
_cell.angle_gamma   90.00
#
_symmetry.space_group_name_H-M   'P 1'
#
loop_
_entity.id
_entity.type
_entity.pdbx_description
1 polymer ?
#
loop_
_entity_poly.entity_id
_entity_poly.type
_entity_poly.pdbx_seq_one_letter_code
_entity_poly.pdbx_strand_id
1 'polypeptide(L)'
;MARNREPQIFNISFLDVICGALGAVIFLFIAVPKGGSPPSYKQQLAVSYDTLHRQLFAPVDDSLRHKRPGDTLLVILADYKELPSAKDCPDCPECETSAPAETRRVSVAPDENQADITPEKKEPEPPKPEELKNTKYLGDPPGVPCKVSFEISWADIGDNVDLFVCKGAKCVSGGAREIRDIGQWDSGKAKTKFFGSDLRTTQEAVRQFDKVIPGEYKVYAVFKASAKNSASVALRGLVYSKNENGQEQGEPFTSTLQLNAERLLLATVTLAENGEFKLVKN
;
A
#
# COMPACT_ATOMS: atom_id res chain seq x y z
N MET A 1 62.95 -43.15 -24.71
CA MET A 1 62.72 -42.02 -25.63
C MET A 1 61.40 -41.36 -25.25
N ALA A 2 61.47 -40.28 -24.46
CA ALA A 2 60.28 -39.54 -24.02
C ALA A 2 59.88 -38.53 -25.10
N ARG A 3 58.62 -38.60 -25.54
CA ARG A 3 58.07 -37.78 -26.62
C ARG A 3 57.52 -36.50 -25.99
N ASN A 4 58.26 -35.41 -26.10
CA ASN A 4 57.83 -34.08 -25.67
C ASN A 4 56.55 -33.69 -26.42
N ARG A 5 55.43 -33.61 -25.71
CA ARG A 5 54.20 -32.96 -26.20
C ARG A 5 54.35 -31.48 -25.93
N GLU A 6 54.62 -30.70 -26.97
CA GLU A 6 54.52 -29.25 -26.90
C GLU A 6 53.07 -28.87 -26.57
N PRO A 7 52.83 -28.10 -25.50
CA PRO A 7 51.49 -27.65 -25.17
C PRO A 7 51.07 -26.59 -26.20
N GLN A 8 50.15 -26.96 -27.10
CA GLN A 8 49.42 -26.02 -27.96
C GLN A 8 48.52 -25.14 -27.09
N ILE A 9 49.14 -24.13 -26.50
CA ILE A 9 48.50 -23.08 -25.72
C ILE A 9 47.88 -22.11 -26.73
N PHE A 10 46.58 -22.36 -26.97
CA PHE A 10 45.55 -21.40 -27.38
C PHE A 10 45.45 -20.97 -28.86
N ASN A 11 44.69 -21.76 -29.63
CA ASN A 11 43.68 -21.23 -30.56
C ASN A 11 42.37 -20.94 -29.80
N ILE A 12 42.42 -20.15 -28.72
CA ILE A 12 41.19 -19.49 -28.29
C ILE A 12 40.97 -18.40 -29.33
N SER A 13 39.84 -18.49 -30.04
CA SER A 13 39.47 -17.48 -31.02
C SER A 13 39.54 -16.12 -30.33
N PHE A 14 40.29 -15.17 -30.91
CA PHE A 14 40.32 -13.78 -30.43
C PHE A 14 38.91 -13.21 -30.21
N LEU A 15 37.94 -13.73 -30.97
CA LEU A 15 36.52 -13.42 -30.86
C LEU A 15 35.90 -13.87 -29.52
N ASP A 16 36.28 -15.04 -28.98
CA ASP A 16 35.81 -15.49 -27.66
C ASP A 16 36.33 -14.62 -26.52
N VAL A 17 37.57 -14.13 -26.63
CA VAL A 17 38.14 -13.20 -25.64
C VAL A 17 37.38 -11.87 -25.66
N ILE A 18 37.07 -11.35 -26.85
CA ILE A 18 36.29 -10.11 -26.99
C ILE A 18 34.85 -10.30 -26.50
N CYS A 19 34.20 -11.41 -26.84
CA CYS A 19 32.84 -11.69 -26.38
C CYS A 19 32.77 -11.87 -24.86
N GLY A 20 33.76 -12.55 -24.26
CA GLY A 20 33.88 -12.68 -22.81
C GLY A 20 34.09 -11.33 -22.11
N ALA A 21 34.99 -10.49 -22.65
CA ALA A 21 35.24 -9.16 -22.11
C ALA A 21 34.02 -8.23 -22.24
N LEU A 22 33.33 -8.25 -23.39
CA LEU A 22 32.13 -7.46 -23.61
C LEU A 22 30.99 -7.89 -22.68
N GLY A 23 30.79 -9.19 -22.50
CA GLY A 23 29.82 -9.74 -21.56
C GLY A 23 30.10 -9.29 -20.11
N ALA A 24 31.36 -9.34 -19.68
CA ALA A 24 31.76 -8.88 -18.35
C ALA A 24 31.50 -7.36 -18.14
N VAL A 25 31.74 -6.53 -19.16
CA VAL A 25 31.45 -5.09 -19.11
C VAL A 25 29.94 -4.83 -19.01
N ILE A 26 29.11 -5.55 -19.77
CA ILE A 26 27.64 -5.42 -19.68
C ILE A 26 27.16 -5.84 -18.28
N PHE A 27 27.70 -6.93 -17.73
CA PHE A 27 27.39 -7.36 -16.37
C PHE A 27 27.78 -6.31 -15.33
N LEU A 28 28.90 -5.60 -15.49
CA LEU A 28 29.26 -4.48 -14.61
C LEU A 28 28.24 -3.34 -14.69
N PHE A 29 27.68 -3.01 -15.85
CA PHE A 29 26.65 -1.97 -15.95
C PHE A 29 25.28 -2.38 -15.38
N ILE A 30 24.98 -3.68 -15.29
CA ILE A 30 23.76 -4.20 -14.68
C ILE A 30 23.95 -4.41 -13.16
N ALA A 31 25.09 -4.94 -12.75
CA ALA A 31 25.36 -5.35 -11.38
C ALA A 31 25.93 -4.24 -10.50
N VAL A 32 26.64 -3.25 -11.07
CA VAL A 32 27.05 -2.07 -10.29
C VAL A 32 25.81 -1.21 -10.10
N PRO A 33 25.25 -1.12 -8.87
CA PRO A 33 24.18 -0.17 -8.61
C PRO A 33 24.73 1.20 -8.98
N LYS A 34 24.06 1.89 -9.90
CA LYS A 34 24.36 3.31 -10.16
C LYS A 34 24.33 3.99 -8.80
N GLY A 35 25.48 4.41 -8.30
CA GLY A 35 25.68 4.92 -6.92
C GLY A 35 25.01 6.26 -6.65
N GLY A 36 23.81 6.47 -7.18
CA GLY A 36 22.90 7.50 -6.71
C GLY A 36 22.22 7.00 -5.45
N SER A 37 22.16 7.86 -4.45
CA SER A 37 21.28 7.69 -3.30
C SER A 37 19.88 7.28 -3.80
N PRO A 38 19.18 6.36 -3.11
CA PRO A 38 17.84 5.96 -3.51
C PRO A 38 16.98 7.22 -3.69
N PRO A 39 16.08 7.26 -4.70
CA PRO A 39 15.26 8.44 -4.97
C PRO A 39 14.38 8.87 -3.79
N SER A 40 14.24 8.02 -2.76
CA SER A 40 13.62 8.34 -1.48
C SER A 40 14.42 9.31 -0.59
N TYR A 41 15.70 9.55 -0.89
CA TYR A 41 16.56 10.44 -0.09
C TYR A 41 16.56 11.90 -0.55
N LYS A 42 16.07 12.18 -1.77
CA LYS A 42 15.83 13.56 -2.20
C LYS A 42 14.43 13.95 -1.77
N GLN A 43 14.35 14.72 -0.69
CA GLN A 43 13.13 15.42 -0.30
C GLN A 43 12.56 16.13 -1.53
N GLN A 44 11.44 15.66 -2.04
CA GLN A 44 10.85 16.17 -3.29
C GLN A 44 10.27 17.57 -3.11
N LEU A 45 9.88 17.90 -1.87
CA LEU A 45 9.39 19.22 -1.50
C LEU A 45 9.51 19.39 0.03
N ALA A 46 10.06 20.52 0.47
CA ALA A 46 9.93 20.99 1.84
C ALA A 46 8.77 21.99 1.88
N VAL A 47 7.77 21.72 2.71
CA VAL A 47 6.58 22.57 2.86
C VAL A 47 6.44 23.00 4.30
N SER A 48 6.19 24.29 4.51
CA SER A 48 5.72 24.85 5.78
C SER A 48 4.24 25.21 5.63
N TYR A 49 3.41 24.80 6.58
CA TYR A 49 2.00 25.15 6.61
C TYR A 49 1.73 26.09 7.79
N ASP A 50 1.27 27.30 7.48
CA ASP A 50 0.82 28.27 8.47
C ASP A 50 -0.63 27.95 8.83
N THR A 51 -0.83 27.46 10.05
CA THR A 51 -2.14 27.07 10.58
C THR A 51 -3.04 28.26 10.90
N LEU A 52 -2.49 29.45 11.15
CA LEU A 52 -3.26 30.66 11.46
C LEU A 52 -3.88 31.23 10.20
N HIS A 53 -3.08 31.40 9.14
CA HIS A 53 -3.54 31.98 7.87
C HIS A 53 -4.03 30.94 6.87
N ARG A 54 -3.89 29.63 7.17
CA ARG A 54 -4.17 28.50 6.28
C ARG A 54 -3.42 28.60 4.95
N GLN A 55 -2.17 29.05 5.02
CA GLN A 55 -1.31 29.27 3.87
C GLN A 55 -0.18 28.23 3.83
N LEU A 56 0.22 27.87 2.62
CA LEU A 56 1.25 26.89 2.36
C LEU A 56 2.45 27.58 1.72
N PHE A 57 3.61 27.48 2.38
CA PHE A 57 4.86 28.07 1.95
C PHE A 57 5.83 26.96 1.55
N ALA A 58 6.28 26.97 0.31
CA ALA A 58 7.28 26.02 -0.16
C ALA A 58 8.06 26.64 -1.31
N PRO A 59 9.40 26.44 -1.38
CA PRO A 59 10.11 26.58 -2.64
C PRO A 59 9.63 25.44 -3.56
N VAL A 60 8.77 25.75 -4.53
CA VAL A 60 8.29 24.76 -5.49
C VAL A 60 9.40 24.49 -6.49
N ASP A 61 10.14 23.40 -6.30
CA ASP A 61 11.12 22.93 -7.27
C ASP A 61 10.45 22.61 -8.62
N ASP A 62 11.15 22.88 -9.72
CA ASP A 62 10.68 22.62 -11.09
C ASP A 62 10.26 21.16 -11.32
N SER A 63 10.70 20.23 -10.47
CA SER A 63 10.29 18.83 -10.47
C SER A 63 8.77 18.61 -10.30
N LEU A 64 8.05 19.59 -9.73
CA LEU A 64 6.60 19.55 -9.56
C LEU A 64 5.83 20.21 -10.71
N ARG A 65 6.52 20.86 -11.65
CA ARG A 65 5.91 21.59 -12.77
C ARG A 65 5.06 20.70 -13.69
N HIS A 66 5.24 19.39 -13.64
CA HIS A 66 4.52 18.43 -14.49
C HIS A 66 3.34 17.75 -13.77
N LYS A 67 3.10 18.08 -12.49
CA LYS A 67 1.96 17.55 -11.72
C LYS A 67 0.67 18.25 -12.10
N ARG A 68 -0.43 17.50 -12.12
CA ARG A 68 -1.78 18.00 -12.48
C ARG A 68 -2.72 17.91 -11.28
N PRO A 69 -3.79 18.72 -11.23
CA PRO A 69 -4.86 18.52 -10.26
C PRO A 69 -5.37 17.06 -10.30
N GLY A 70 -5.37 16.39 -9.15
CA GLY A 70 -5.71 14.96 -9.02
C GLY A 70 -4.51 14.02 -8.79
N ASP A 71 -3.28 14.48 -9.01
CA ASP A 71 -2.08 13.72 -8.64
C ASP A 71 -1.92 13.67 -7.10
N THR A 72 -1.50 12.53 -6.58
CA THR A 72 -1.25 12.35 -5.13
C THR A 72 0.20 12.64 -4.78
N LEU A 73 0.42 13.43 -3.72
CA LEU A 73 1.75 13.66 -3.13
C LEU A 73 1.79 13.02 -1.74
N LEU A 74 2.89 12.30 -1.45
CA LEU A 74 3.17 11.82 -0.09
C LEU A 74 3.78 12.96 0.71
N VAL A 75 3.16 13.31 1.83
CA VAL A 75 3.66 14.35 2.74
C VAL A 75 4.09 13.67 4.03
N ILE A 76 5.31 13.96 4.46
CA ILE A 76 5.84 13.52 5.76
C ILE A 76 6.10 14.78 6.57
N LEU A 77 5.47 14.90 7.73
CA LEU A 77 5.76 15.99 8.67
C LEU A 77 7.14 15.72 9.26
N ALA A 78 8.13 16.49 8.82
CA ALA A 78 9.51 16.35 9.29
C ALA A 78 9.75 17.07 10.62
N ASP A 79 9.09 18.20 10.84
CA ASP A 79 9.27 19.05 12.03
C ASP A 79 8.02 19.89 12.30
N TYR A 80 7.80 20.25 13.57
CA TYR A 80 6.74 21.16 14.02
C TYR A 80 7.34 22.24 14.91
N LYS A 81 7.28 23.49 14.44
CA LYS A 81 7.76 24.64 15.18
C LYS A 81 6.62 25.60 15.46
N GLU A 82 6.41 25.90 16.73
CA GLU A 82 5.51 26.98 17.12
C GLU A 82 6.13 28.31 16.70
N LEU A 83 5.39 29.08 15.90
CA LEU A 83 5.78 30.44 15.56
C LEU A 83 5.70 31.31 16.83
N PRO A 84 6.62 32.28 16.99
CA PRO A 84 6.58 33.18 18.14
C PRO A 84 5.18 33.81 18.25
N SER A 85 4.64 33.80 19.45
CA SER A 85 3.35 34.43 19.70
C SER A 85 3.48 35.95 19.54
N ALA A 86 2.38 36.67 19.37
CA ALA A 86 2.43 38.15 19.30
C ALA A 86 3.11 38.80 20.53
N LYS A 87 3.27 38.06 21.64
CA LYS A 87 3.99 38.51 22.85
C LYS A 87 5.53 38.41 22.72
N ASP A 88 6.00 37.60 21.78
CA ASP A 88 7.42 37.34 21.53
C ASP A 88 7.93 38.11 20.30
N CYS A 89 7.05 38.84 19.60
CA CYS A 89 7.47 39.77 18.57
C CYS A 89 8.20 40.94 19.22
N PRO A 90 9.46 41.25 18.84
CA PRO A 90 10.09 42.50 19.22
C PRO A 90 9.19 43.65 18.73
N ASP A 91 8.99 44.66 19.57
CA ASP A 91 8.18 45.85 19.27
C ASP A 91 8.48 46.30 17.84
N CYS A 92 7.58 45.99 16.92
CA CYS A 92 7.68 46.42 15.54
C CYS A 92 6.98 47.77 15.48
N PRO A 93 7.71 48.89 15.44
CA PRO A 93 7.11 50.23 15.41
C PRO A 93 6.28 50.48 14.13
N GLU A 94 6.32 49.57 13.14
CA GLU A 94 5.51 49.63 11.92
C GLU A 94 4.27 48.71 11.95
N CYS A 95 4.06 47.90 13.00
CA CYS A 95 2.86 47.06 13.14
C CYS A 95 1.65 47.80 13.74
N GLU A 96 1.60 49.13 13.62
CA GLU A 96 0.45 49.92 14.04
C GLU A 96 -0.79 49.53 13.22
N THR A 97 -1.59 48.64 13.80
CA THR A 97 -3.05 48.67 13.82
C THR A 97 -3.71 49.11 12.50
N SER A 98 -3.75 48.20 11.52
CA SER A 98 -4.96 48.15 10.69
C SER A 98 -6.06 47.54 11.55
N ALA A 99 -6.83 48.41 12.20
CA ALA A 99 -8.07 48.03 12.87
C ALA A 99 -8.93 47.19 11.90
N PRO A 100 -9.60 46.13 12.38
CA PRO A 100 -10.50 45.37 11.53
C PRO A 100 -11.57 46.30 10.98
N ALA A 101 -11.57 46.48 9.66
CA ALA A 101 -12.58 47.27 8.97
C ALA A 101 -13.97 46.72 9.33
N GLU A 102 -14.73 47.52 10.08
CA GLU A 102 -16.13 47.23 10.39
C GLU A 102 -16.85 46.86 9.10
N THR A 103 -17.31 45.62 9.06
CA THR A 103 -18.11 45.09 7.96
C THR A 103 -19.42 45.88 7.93
N ARG A 104 -19.45 46.88 7.06
CA ARG A 104 -20.62 47.72 6.77
C ARG A 104 -21.73 46.79 6.29
N ARG A 105 -22.67 46.47 7.17
CA ARG A 105 -23.92 45.77 6.83
C ARG A 105 -24.66 46.60 5.80
N VAL A 106 -24.64 46.15 4.54
CA VAL A 106 -25.55 46.63 3.51
C VAL A 106 -26.92 46.03 3.83
N SER A 107 -27.82 46.86 4.35
CA SER A 107 -29.24 46.56 4.45
C SER A 107 -29.83 46.50 3.03
N VAL A 108 -30.04 45.30 2.52
CA VAL A 108 -30.81 45.05 1.30
C VAL A 108 -32.28 45.16 1.66
N ALA A 109 -32.98 46.11 1.04
CA ALA A 109 -34.42 46.27 1.11
C ALA A 109 -35.13 45.05 0.48
N PRO A 110 -36.34 44.69 0.94
CA PRO A 110 -37.11 43.62 0.33
C PRO A 110 -37.69 44.11 -1.01
N ASP A 111 -37.27 43.49 -2.10
CA ASP A 111 -37.92 43.64 -3.39
C ASP A 111 -38.89 42.47 -3.61
N GLU A 112 -40.08 42.85 -4.02
CA GLU A 112 -41.29 42.05 -4.09
C GLU A 112 -41.46 41.56 -5.54
N ASN A 113 -41.89 40.30 -5.69
CA ASN A 113 -42.31 39.64 -6.93
C ASN A 113 -41.22 39.24 -7.96
N GLN A 114 -41.01 37.93 -8.12
CA GLN A 114 -41.65 37.17 -9.21
C GLN A 114 -41.36 35.67 -9.11
N ALA A 115 -42.43 34.91 -9.28
CA ALA A 115 -42.42 33.47 -9.42
C ALA A 115 -41.87 33.07 -10.80
N ASP A 116 -40.97 32.10 -10.84
CA ASP A 116 -40.98 31.07 -11.88
C ASP A 116 -40.33 29.78 -11.34
N ILE A 117 -41.08 28.69 -11.38
CA ILE A 117 -40.74 27.39 -10.80
C ILE A 117 -40.14 26.54 -11.91
N THR A 118 -38.81 26.46 -11.96
CA THR A 118 -38.12 25.39 -12.69
C THR A 118 -37.56 24.39 -11.68
N PRO A 119 -37.93 23.09 -11.72
CA PRO A 119 -37.41 22.11 -10.79
C PRO A 119 -35.94 21.80 -11.11
N GLU A 120 -35.05 22.43 -10.35
CA GLU A 120 -33.61 22.17 -10.37
C GLU A 120 -33.34 20.74 -9.89
N LYS A 121 -32.94 19.89 -10.84
CA LYS A 121 -32.53 18.51 -10.60
C LYS A 121 -31.25 18.54 -9.75
N LYS A 122 -31.41 18.39 -8.43
CA LYS A 122 -30.30 18.23 -7.48
C LYS A 122 -29.35 17.14 -7.97
N GLU A 123 -28.20 17.57 -8.43
CA GLU A 123 -27.04 16.71 -8.68
C GLU A 123 -26.65 16.07 -7.33
N PRO A 124 -26.53 14.73 -7.26
CA PRO A 124 -26.19 14.07 -6.01
C PRO A 124 -24.81 14.52 -5.55
N GLU A 125 -24.74 15.09 -4.35
CA GLU A 125 -23.48 15.53 -3.75
C GLU A 125 -22.47 14.37 -3.74
N PRO A 126 -21.20 14.61 -4.11
CA PRO A 126 -20.18 13.59 -4.05
C PRO A 126 -20.04 13.10 -2.59
N PRO A 127 -19.95 11.78 -2.36
CA PRO A 127 -19.89 11.23 -1.02
C PRO A 127 -18.68 11.81 -0.28
N LYS A 128 -18.94 12.37 0.91
CA LYS A 128 -17.89 12.90 1.79
C LYS A 128 -16.82 11.82 2.03
N PRO A 129 -15.52 12.15 1.95
CA PRO A 129 -14.45 11.21 2.27
C PRO A 129 -14.65 10.68 3.70
N GLU A 130 -14.80 9.36 3.84
CA GLU A 130 -14.90 8.72 5.15
C GLU A 130 -13.59 8.96 5.91
N GLU A 131 -13.68 9.60 7.08
CA GLU A 131 -12.56 9.71 8.00
C GLU A 131 -12.09 8.31 8.39
N LEU A 132 -10.81 8.02 8.14
CA LEU A 132 -10.13 6.78 8.50
C LEU A 132 -10.17 6.58 10.02
N LYS A 133 -11.21 5.91 10.51
CA LYS A 133 -11.28 5.45 11.90
C LYS A 133 -10.21 4.38 12.11
N ASN A 134 -9.35 4.58 13.10
CA ASN A 134 -8.36 3.60 13.52
C ASN A 134 -9.06 2.28 13.88
N THR A 135 -8.80 1.23 13.09
CA THR A 135 -9.42 -0.08 13.25
C THR A 135 -8.88 -0.78 14.50
N LYS A 136 -9.73 -1.44 15.29
CA LYS A 136 -9.31 -2.18 16.51
C LYS A 136 -8.45 -3.41 16.18
N TYR A 137 -8.52 -3.89 14.95
CA TYR A 137 -7.81 -5.08 14.49
C TYR A 137 -6.38 -4.73 14.06
N LEU A 138 -5.42 -5.03 14.93
CA LEU A 138 -3.97 -4.79 14.79
C LEU A 138 -3.28 -5.80 13.86
N GLY A 139 -3.83 -6.00 12.65
CA GLY A 139 -3.01 -6.43 11.52
C GLY A 139 -2.18 -5.24 11.01
N ASP A 140 -1.15 -5.45 10.20
CA ASP A 140 -0.64 -4.34 9.38
C ASP A 140 -1.87 -3.76 8.67
N PRO A 141 -2.22 -2.48 8.92
CA PRO A 141 -3.49 -1.93 8.49
C PRO A 141 -3.61 -2.21 7.01
N PRO A 142 -4.72 -2.79 6.52
CA PRO A 142 -4.89 -2.93 5.09
C PRO A 142 -4.80 -1.51 4.55
N GLY A 143 -3.70 -1.18 3.86
CA GLY A 143 -3.57 0.10 3.16
C GLY A 143 -4.64 0.28 2.07
N VAL A 144 -5.57 -0.65 1.96
CA VAL A 144 -6.62 -0.75 0.96
C VAL A 144 -7.96 -1.02 1.68
N PRO A 145 -8.95 -0.14 1.60
CA PRO A 145 -10.26 -0.36 2.22
C PRO A 145 -10.92 -1.60 1.62
N CYS A 146 -11.19 -2.62 2.42
CA CYS A 146 -11.90 -3.84 1.99
C CYS A 146 -13.06 -4.18 2.94
N LYS A 147 -14.04 -4.93 2.43
CA LYS A 147 -15.18 -5.43 3.21
C LYS A 147 -14.89 -6.75 3.91
N VAL A 148 -14.07 -7.62 3.30
CA VAL A 148 -13.64 -8.89 3.90
C VAL A 148 -12.17 -9.11 3.55
N SER A 149 -11.40 -9.61 4.52
CA SER A 149 -10.01 -10.00 4.33
C SER A 149 -9.72 -11.34 5.01
N PHE A 150 -9.14 -12.27 4.27
CA PHE A 150 -8.54 -13.49 4.79
C PHE A 150 -7.04 -13.34 4.70
N GLU A 151 -6.35 -13.23 5.83
CA GLU A 151 -4.93 -12.87 5.86
C GLU A 151 -4.11 -13.91 6.60
N ILE A 152 -2.87 -14.11 6.13
CA ILE A 152 -1.82 -14.81 6.86
C ILE A 152 -0.54 -13.98 6.80
N SER A 153 0.24 -14.05 7.86
CA SER A 153 1.56 -13.42 7.96
C SER A 153 2.55 -14.33 8.70
N TRP A 154 3.83 -14.14 8.41
CA TRP A 154 4.94 -14.85 9.04
C TRP A 154 6.07 -13.89 9.37
N ALA A 155 7.13 -14.38 10.01
CA ALA A 155 8.19 -13.52 10.53
C ALA A 155 9.27 -13.17 9.50
N ASP A 156 9.61 -14.10 8.61
CA ASP A 156 10.81 -14.01 7.78
C ASP A 156 10.49 -13.87 6.29
N ILE A 157 10.98 -12.81 5.65
CA ILE A 157 10.82 -12.58 4.21
C ILE A 157 11.49 -13.64 3.33
N GLY A 158 12.46 -14.39 3.89
CA GLY A 158 13.11 -15.52 3.24
C GLY A 158 12.24 -16.78 3.19
N ASP A 159 11.18 -16.86 3.98
CA ASP A 159 10.21 -17.96 3.97
C ASP A 159 9.12 -17.70 2.93
N ASN A 160 8.89 -18.68 2.06
CA ASN A 160 7.93 -18.60 0.96
C ASN A 160 6.66 -19.39 1.32
N VAL A 161 5.62 -18.65 1.71
CA VAL A 161 4.32 -19.20 2.10
C VAL A 161 3.27 -18.73 1.12
N ASP A 162 2.46 -19.67 0.63
CA ASP A 162 1.30 -19.39 -0.22
C ASP A 162 0.00 -19.51 0.58
N LEU A 163 -0.90 -18.55 0.40
CA LEU A 163 -2.29 -18.58 0.86
C LEU A 163 -3.21 -19.10 -0.25
N PHE A 164 -4.16 -19.96 0.13
CA PHE A 164 -5.28 -20.36 -0.74
C PHE A 164 -6.59 -20.16 0.00
N VAL A 165 -7.52 -19.43 -0.63
CA VAL A 165 -8.88 -19.28 -0.11
C VAL A 165 -9.85 -19.89 -1.10
N CYS A 166 -10.49 -20.98 -0.68
CA CYS A 166 -11.34 -21.80 -1.53
C CYS A 166 -12.81 -21.66 -1.16
N LYS A 167 -13.68 -21.62 -2.17
CA LYS A 167 -15.14 -21.69 -2.04
C LYS A 167 -15.66 -22.74 -3.01
N GLY A 168 -16.18 -23.84 -2.47
CA GLY A 168 -16.47 -25.03 -3.27
C GLY A 168 -15.20 -25.58 -3.92
N ALA A 169 -15.21 -25.74 -5.25
CA ALA A 169 -14.07 -26.25 -6.03
C ALA A 169 -13.11 -25.17 -6.54
N LYS A 170 -13.41 -23.88 -6.34
CA LYS A 170 -12.60 -22.75 -6.83
C LYS A 170 -11.72 -22.21 -5.70
N CYS A 171 -10.48 -21.81 -6.02
CA CYS A 171 -9.56 -21.24 -5.04
C CYS A 171 -8.83 -20.02 -5.61
N VAL A 172 -8.75 -18.96 -4.80
CA VAL A 172 -7.92 -17.77 -5.06
C VAL A 172 -6.56 -17.95 -4.39
N SER A 173 -5.48 -17.59 -5.10
CA SER A 173 -4.10 -17.63 -4.61
C SER A 173 -3.18 -16.73 -5.47
N GLY A 174 -1.89 -16.66 -5.17
CA GLY A 174 -0.93 -15.87 -5.95
C GLY A 174 -0.86 -16.23 -7.45
N GLY A 175 -1.17 -17.48 -7.81
CA GLY A 175 -1.26 -17.95 -9.20
C GLY A 175 -2.63 -17.75 -9.86
N ALA A 176 -3.70 -17.69 -9.07
CA ALA A 176 -5.08 -17.45 -9.51
C ALA A 176 -5.61 -16.20 -8.78
N ARG A 177 -5.14 -15.03 -9.24
CA ARG A 177 -5.18 -13.78 -8.46
C ARG A 177 -6.57 -13.20 -8.25
N GLU A 178 -7.56 -13.60 -9.04
CA GLU A 178 -8.92 -13.07 -8.89
C GLU A 178 -9.93 -14.13 -9.31
N ILE A 179 -10.92 -14.36 -8.45
CA ILE A 179 -12.11 -15.13 -8.78
C ILE A 179 -13.30 -14.33 -8.27
N ARG A 180 -14.16 -13.89 -9.18
CA ARG A 180 -15.31 -13.02 -8.90
C ARG A 180 -16.22 -13.51 -7.77
N ASP A 181 -16.34 -14.83 -7.58
CA ASP A 181 -17.19 -15.45 -6.56
C ASP A 181 -16.50 -15.62 -5.19
N ILE A 182 -15.26 -15.16 -5.05
CA ILE A 182 -14.42 -15.34 -3.84
C ILE A 182 -13.77 -14.02 -3.43
N GLY A 183 -13.05 -13.38 -4.34
CA GLY A 183 -12.27 -12.18 -4.06
C GLY A 183 -11.00 -12.09 -4.91
N GLN A 184 -10.13 -11.16 -4.52
CA GLN A 184 -8.87 -10.86 -5.16
C GLN A 184 -7.71 -11.13 -4.20
N TRP A 185 -6.70 -11.86 -4.67
CA TRP A 185 -5.44 -12.06 -3.98
C TRP A 185 -4.62 -10.77 -3.96
N ASP A 186 -4.04 -10.48 -2.80
CA ASP A 186 -3.19 -9.34 -2.53
C ASP A 186 -1.97 -9.81 -1.72
N SER A 187 -0.78 -9.34 -2.09
CA SER A 187 0.45 -9.64 -1.35
C SER A 187 0.73 -8.62 -0.24
N GLY A 188 -0.22 -7.76 0.11
CA GLY A 188 -0.02 -6.72 1.12
C GLY A 188 0.91 -5.59 0.65
N LYS A 189 1.10 -5.43 -0.66
CA LYS A 189 1.94 -4.37 -1.23
C LYS A 189 1.11 -3.23 -1.78
N ALA A 190 1.46 -2.01 -1.39
CA ALA A 190 1.15 -0.85 -2.21
C ALA A 190 1.92 -0.99 -3.54
N LYS A 191 1.20 -1.19 -4.65
CA LYS A 191 1.78 -1.14 -6.01
C LYS A 191 2.47 0.21 -6.21
N THR A 192 3.77 0.31 -5.95
CA THR A 192 4.54 1.46 -6.41
C THR A 192 4.83 1.23 -7.89
N LYS A 193 4.16 2.01 -8.76
CA LYS A 193 4.27 1.91 -10.23
C LYS A 193 5.71 1.99 -10.78
N PHE A 194 6.69 2.32 -9.94
CA PHE A 194 8.06 2.61 -10.32
C PHE A 194 9.00 1.38 -10.31
N PHE A 195 8.70 0.35 -9.53
CA PHE A 195 9.50 -0.87 -9.48
C PHE A 195 8.61 -2.05 -9.87
N GLY A 196 8.64 -2.39 -11.16
CA GLY A 196 7.83 -3.47 -11.77
C GLY A 196 8.18 -4.89 -11.30
N SER A 197 8.82 -5.05 -10.16
CA SER A 197 9.00 -6.35 -9.49
C SER A 197 8.01 -6.44 -8.34
N ASP A 198 7.20 -7.51 -8.35
CA ASP A 198 6.53 -8.00 -7.16
C ASP A 198 7.61 -8.18 -6.08
N LEU A 199 7.74 -7.23 -5.15
CA LEU A 199 8.64 -7.39 -4.01
C LEU A 199 8.23 -8.68 -3.28
N ARG A 200 8.97 -9.21 -2.31
CA ARG A 200 8.36 -10.21 -1.42
C ARG A 200 7.91 -9.52 -0.15
N THR A 201 6.85 -10.02 0.44
CA THR A 201 6.28 -9.57 1.70
C THR A 201 6.07 -10.80 2.56
N THR A 202 5.98 -10.59 3.86
CA THR A 202 5.70 -11.62 4.86
C THR A 202 4.21 -11.76 5.14
N GLN A 203 3.36 -11.38 4.18
CA GLN A 203 1.91 -11.36 4.29
C GLN A 203 1.28 -11.71 2.94
N GLU A 204 0.25 -12.54 2.98
CA GLU A 204 -0.68 -12.74 1.88
C GLU A 204 -2.11 -12.55 2.36
N ALA A 205 -2.96 -12.03 1.48
CA ALA A 205 -4.36 -11.79 1.75
C ALA A 205 -5.23 -12.17 0.55
N VAL A 206 -6.47 -12.56 0.81
CA VAL A 206 -7.55 -12.58 -0.18
C VAL A 206 -8.64 -11.64 0.29
N ARG A 207 -8.98 -10.66 -0.55
CA ARG A 207 -9.83 -9.51 -0.19
C ARG A 207 -11.08 -9.43 -1.05
N GLN A 208 -12.15 -8.94 -0.44
CA GLN A 208 -13.39 -8.54 -1.12
C GLN A 208 -13.55 -7.04 -0.93
N PHE A 209 -13.54 -6.28 -2.02
CA PHE A 209 -13.55 -4.82 -1.97
C PHE A 209 -14.95 -4.23 -2.06
N ASP A 210 -15.75 -4.68 -3.02
CA ASP A 210 -17.03 -4.03 -3.33
C ASP A 210 -18.14 -4.45 -2.36
N LYS A 211 -18.33 -5.76 -2.20
CA LYS A 211 -19.40 -6.36 -1.39
C LYS A 211 -18.92 -7.61 -0.69
N VAL A 212 -19.59 -7.93 0.42
CA VAL A 212 -19.43 -9.21 1.09
C VAL A 212 -20.01 -10.30 0.19
N ILE A 213 -19.22 -11.35 -0.06
CA ILE A 213 -19.64 -12.51 -0.81
C ILE A 213 -19.92 -13.63 0.20
N PRO A 214 -21.18 -14.01 0.46
CA PRO A 214 -21.50 -15.01 1.46
C PRO A 214 -21.09 -16.41 1.03
N GLY A 215 -20.91 -17.31 2.00
CA GLY A 215 -20.71 -18.74 1.79
C GLY A 215 -19.71 -19.37 2.74
N GLU A 216 -19.41 -20.64 2.49
CA GLU A 216 -18.38 -21.38 3.20
C GLU A 216 -17.04 -21.26 2.46
N TYR A 217 -16.01 -20.83 3.19
CA TYR A 217 -14.64 -20.70 2.73
C TYR A 217 -13.73 -21.65 3.49
N LYS A 218 -12.78 -22.24 2.78
CA LYS A 218 -11.70 -23.04 3.37
C LYS A 218 -10.38 -22.32 3.11
N VAL A 219 -9.68 -22.01 4.19
CA VAL A 219 -8.41 -21.28 4.17
C VAL A 219 -7.29 -22.29 4.32
N TYR A 220 -6.45 -22.42 3.30
CA TYR A 220 -5.28 -23.28 3.30
C TYR A 220 -4.00 -22.48 3.17
N ALA A 221 -2.89 -23.06 3.62
CA ALA A 221 -1.57 -22.53 3.31
C ALA A 221 -0.55 -23.64 3.04
N VAL A 222 0.53 -23.28 2.34
CA VAL A 222 1.65 -24.17 2.02
C VAL A 222 2.96 -23.45 2.29
N PHE A 223 3.89 -24.12 2.96
CA PHE A 223 5.25 -23.66 3.11
C PHE A 223 6.13 -24.27 2.02
N LYS A 224 6.42 -23.48 0.99
CA LYS A 224 7.05 -23.96 -0.25
C LYS A 224 8.57 -24.03 -0.20
N ALA A 225 9.19 -23.01 0.38
CA ALA A 225 10.64 -22.86 0.38
C ALA A 225 11.09 -21.95 1.51
N SER A 226 12.32 -22.12 1.97
CA SER A 226 12.96 -21.21 2.93
C SER A 226 14.37 -20.90 2.47
N ALA A 227 14.72 -19.62 2.39
CA ALA A 227 16.09 -19.18 2.14
C ALA A 227 17.03 -19.53 3.30
N LYS A 228 16.49 -19.71 4.51
CA LYS A 228 17.24 -20.08 5.74
C LYS A 228 17.22 -21.58 6.02
N ASN A 229 16.64 -22.39 5.12
CA ASN A 229 16.42 -23.82 5.33
C ASN A 229 15.60 -24.13 6.60
N SER A 230 14.65 -23.26 6.96
CA SER A 230 13.71 -23.52 8.06
C SER A 230 12.87 -24.75 7.74
N ALA A 231 12.78 -25.70 8.67
CA ALA A 231 11.95 -26.90 8.51
C ALA A 231 10.45 -26.61 8.69
N SER A 232 10.12 -25.56 9.45
CA SER A 232 8.75 -25.13 9.71
C SER A 232 8.67 -23.60 9.81
N VAL A 233 7.47 -23.06 9.67
CA VAL A 233 7.18 -21.63 9.83
C VAL A 233 5.90 -21.43 10.63
N ALA A 234 5.97 -20.54 11.62
CA ALA A 234 4.81 -20.13 12.41
C ALA A 234 4.02 -19.05 11.65
N LEU A 235 2.71 -19.27 11.53
CA LEU A 235 1.78 -18.36 10.88
C LEU A 235 0.89 -17.65 11.90
N ARG A 236 0.63 -16.38 11.63
CA ARG A 236 -0.42 -15.57 12.24
C ARG A 236 -1.45 -15.23 11.19
N GLY A 237 -2.68 -15.68 11.39
CA GLY A 237 -3.80 -15.43 10.50
C GLY A 237 -4.83 -14.50 11.11
N LEU A 238 -5.58 -13.81 10.25
CA LEU A 238 -6.70 -12.95 10.62
C LEU A 238 -7.80 -13.11 9.58
N VAL A 239 -9.02 -13.39 10.02
CA VAL A 239 -10.22 -13.17 9.21
C VAL A 239 -10.84 -11.87 9.68
N TYR A 240 -11.03 -10.92 8.78
CA TYR A 240 -11.62 -9.61 9.03
C TYR A 240 -12.84 -9.41 8.14
N SER A 241 -13.85 -8.72 8.66
CA SER A 241 -15.02 -8.28 7.92
C SER A 241 -15.52 -6.92 8.44
N LYS A 242 -16.08 -6.11 7.55
CA LYS A 242 -16.73 -4.85 7.85
C LYS A 242 -18.11 -4.83 7.21
N ASN A 243 -19.16 -4.75 8.04
CA ASN A 243 -20.54 -4.72 7.56
C ASN A 243 -20.91 -3.36 6.94
N GLU A 244 -22.11 -3.27 6.38
CA GLU A 244 -22.63 -2.04 5.76
C GLU A 244 -22.75 -0.87 6.76
N ASN A 245 -22.99 -1.17 8.05
CA ASN A 245 -23.03 -0.18 9.13
C ASN A 245 -21.63 0.27 9.57
N GLY A 246 -20.57 -0.23 8.93
CA GLY A 246 -19.18 0.06 9.26
C GLY A 246 -18.69 -0.58 10.56
N GLN A 247 -19.44 -1.52 11.13
CA GLN A 247 -18.99 -2.31 12.27
C GLN A 247 -18.01 -3.37 11.79
N GLU A 248 -16.89 -3.44 12.49
CA GLU A 248 -15.79 -4.34 12.17
C GLU A 248 -15.84 -5.58 13.04
N GLN A 249 -15.59 -6.74 12.44
CA GLN A 249 -15.37 -8.00 13.12
C GLN A 249 -14.04 -8.58 12.64
N GLY A 250 -13.30 -9.20 13.55
CA GLY A 250 -12.03 -9.83 13.23
C GLY A 250 -11.71 -10.93 14.22
N GLU A 251 -11.23 -12.06 13.73
CA GLU A 251 -10.83 -13.20 14.56
C GLU A 251 -9.44 -13.69 14.17
N PRO A 252 -8.45 -13.59 15.07
CA PRO A 252 -7.11 -14.10 14.83
C PRO A 252 -7.03 -15.61 15.03
N PHE A 253 -6.09 -16.23 14.32
CA PHE A 253 -5.72 -17.62 14.49
C PHE A 253 -4.21 -17.80 14.27
N THR A 254 -3.66 -18.92 14.74
CA THR A 254 -2.25 -19.27 14.56
C THR A 254 -2.15 -20.70 14.10
N SER A 255 -1.10 -21.01 13.33
CA SER A 255 -0.80 -22.36 12.88
C SER A 255 0.69 -22.51 12.60
N THR A 256 1.17 -23.73 12.40
CA THR A 256 2.56 -24.01 12.03
C THR A 256 2.57 -24.89 10.78
N LEU A 257 3.27 -24.44 9.74
CA LEU A 257 3.44 -25.21 8.52
C LEU A 257 4.78 -25.94 8.52
N GLN A 258 4.80 -27.14 7.95
CA GLN A 258 6.01 -27.91 7.70
C GLN A 258 6.45 -27.72 6.25
N LEU A 259 7.76 -27.59 6.01
CA LEU A 259 8.33 -27.43 4.68
C LEU A 259 8.05 -28.69 3.84
N ASN A 260 7.64 -28.51 2.58
CA ASN A 260 7.29 -29.59 1.64
C ASN A 260 6.09 -30.46 2.06
N ALA A 261 5.32 -30.07 3.08
CA ALA A 261 4.05 -30.73 3.36
C ALA A 261 2.98 -30.35 2.33
N GLU A 262 1.94 -31.18 2.22
CA GLU A 262 0.74 -30.84 1.47
C GLU A 262 0.04 -29.59 2.06
N ARG A 263 -0.92 -29.05 1.30
CA ARG A 263 -1.76 -27.93 1.74
C ARG A 263 -2.40 -28.22 3.09
N LEU A 264 -2.07 -27.44 4.11
CA LEU A 264 -2.69 -27.55 5.42
C LEU A 264 -3.97 -26.71 5.43
N LEU A 265 -5.09 -27.30 5.86
CA LEU A 265 -6.32 -26.57 6.15
C LEU A 265 -6.14 -25.82 7.46
N LEU A 266 -6.09 -24.50 7.42
CA LEU A 266 -5.92 -23.65 8.61
C LEU A 266 -7.26 -23.41 9.31
N ALA A 267 -8.29 -23.10 8.53
CA ALA A 267 -9.60 -22.78 9.06
C ALA A 267 -10.72 -22.93 8.02
N THR A 268 -11.92 -23.13 8.53
CA THR A 268 -13.17 -23.02 7.77
C THR A 268 -13.92 -21.78 8.24
N VAL A 269 -14.36 -20.94 7.32
CA VAL A 269 -15.09 -19.69 7.60
C VAL A 269 -16.47 -19.79 6.98
N THR A 270 -17.52 -19.62 7.79
CA THR A 270 -18.88 -19.42 7.28
C THR A 270 -19.19 -17.93 7.35
N LEU A 271 -19.33 -17.29 6.19
CA LEU A 271 -19.54 -15.85 6.05
C LEU A 271 -20.98 -15.57 5.58
N ALA A 272 -21.70 -14.75 6.35
CA ALA A 272 -23.04 -14.29 6.04
C ALA A 272 -23.03 -13.03 5.14
N GLU A 273 -24.17 -12.71 4.53
CA GLU A 273 -24.31 -11.55 3.63
C GLU A 273 -24.06 -10.21 4.33
N ASN A 274 -24.40 -10.11 5.61
CA ASN A 274 -24.19 -8.93 6.44
C ASN A 274 -22.72 -8.75 6.88
N GLY A 275 -21.82 -9.65 6.50
CA GLY A 275 -20.41 -9.61 6.92
C GLY A 275 -20.13 -10.28 8.26
N GLU A 276 -21.13 -10.78 8.99
CA GLU A 276 -20.87 -11.63 10.16
C GLU A 276 -20.27 -12.96 9.72
N PHE A 277 -19.37 -13.50 10.52
CA PHE A 277 -18.77 -14.79 10.23
C PHE A 277 -18.52 -15.65 11.47
N LYS A 278 -18.43 -16.96 11.23
CA LYS A 278 -17.98 -17.95 12.19
C LYS A 278 -16.70 -18.62 11.68
N LEU A 279 -15.66 -18.62 12.50
CA LEU A 279 -14.37 -19.28 12.24
C LEU A 279 -14.30 -20.61 13.00
N VAL A 280 -13.93 -21.68 12.29
CA VAL A 280 -13.58 -22.98 12.88
C VAL A 280 -12.13 -23.29 12.53
N LYS A 281 -11.26 -23.30 13.54
CA LYS A 281 -9.81 -23.53 13.42
C LYS A 281 -9.55 -25.04 13.33
N ASN A 282 -8.60 -25.47 12.50
CA ASN A 282 -8.16 -26.86 12.39
C ASN A 282 -6.74 -27.06 12.90
#